data_AF-A0A914C6H3-F1
#
_entry.id   AF-A0A914C6H3-F1
#
_cell.length_a   1.000
_cell.length_b   1.000
_cell.length_c   1.000
_cell.angle_alpha   90.00
_cell.angle_beta   90.00
_cell.angle_gamma   90.00
#
_symmetry.space_group_name_H-M   'P 1'
#
loop_
_entity.id
_entity.type
_entity.pdbx_description
1 polymer ?
#
loop_
_entity_poly.entity_id
_entity_poly.type
_entity_poly.pdbx_seq_one_letter_code
_entity_poly.pdbx_strand_id
1 'polypeptide(L)'
;MSTKFVLLNYNKDKICKSRPVEMSMENESNSFKYYAVLATDQNMDYLFLLPITALTWKRIGIRSMVFLAGSYEDYARYADKRYIVETLMQIGAHITYVDSKKLSWTTIAQTSRLYAAGFPIADTLDPDNTILITADADMFTFNLKPHLPDFSRGQKIRTYPPDCCPPIPTPKGDRKIKHYAINTIAMSVGFNRSSFLNGDDLVKKLFEELGEDYFINPPLMASPLWFADQRIISYRLEQWILKSSKNKKAFNEYDKQPIRLDFQLTNSWYKMNFADLDISKYDDATLPRGSLQEKYSWDRFYEFIQAIFCDDTATAAFILNYKKNLDRISESLSAIKPLFG
;
A
#
# COMPACT_ATOMS: atom_id res chain seq x y z
N MET A 1 5.01 22.66 -32.64
CA MET A 1 4.11 21.63 -33.23
C MET A 1 3.02 21.33 -32.21
N SER A 2 1.74 21.54 -32.53
CA SER A 2 0.66 21.32 -31.55
C SER A 2 0.32 19.84 -31.45
N THR A 3 0.55 19.25 -30.28
CA THR A 3 0.21 17.85 -30.01
C THR A 3 -1.31 17.73 -29.86
N LYS A 4 -2.00 17.30 -30.92
CA LYS A 4 -3.40 16.85 -30.82
C LYS A 4 -3.41 15.51 -30.10
N PHE A 5 -3.90 15.48 -28.88
CA PHE A 5 -4.27 14.24 -28.20
C PHE A 5 -5.44 13.62 -28.99
N VAL A 6 -5.22 12.46 -29.60
CA VAL A 6 -6.27 11.67 -30.21
C VAL A 6 -7.08 11.06 -29.05
N LEU A 7 -8.20 11.69 -28.72
CA LEU A 7 -9.22 11.09 -27.88
C LEU A 7 -9.81 9.92 -28.69
N LEU A 8 -9.36 8.70 -28.38
CA LEU A 8 -9.99 7.48 -28.87
C LEU A 8 -11.46 7.48 -28.43
N ASN A 9 -12.37 7.10 -29.32
CA ASN A 9 -13.80 6.94 -29.00
C ASN A 9 -13.98 5.77 -28.02
N TYR A 10 -13.88 6.06 -26.72
CA TYR A 10 -14.11 5.13 -25.63
C TYR A 10 -15.61 4.87 -25.46
N ASN A 11 -16.03 3.60 -25.47
CA ASN A 11 -17.40 3.22 -25.18
C ASN A 11 -17.63 3.23 -23.65
N LYS A 12 -17.88 4.43 -23.11
CA LYS A 12 -18.04 4.72 -21.68
C LYS A 12 -19.12 3.88 -20.99
N ASP A 13 -20.16 3.49 -21.71
CA ASP A 13 -21.36 2.85 -21.14
C ASP A 13 -21.16 1.38 -20.73
N LYS A 14 -20.09 0.71 -21.18
CA LYS A 14 -19.78 -0.69 -20.79
C LYS A 14 -18.93 -0.80 -19.52
N ILE A 15 -17.96 0.09 -19.33
CA ILE A 15 -16.98 0.03 -18.23
C ILE A 15 -17.60 0.52 -16.92
N CYS A 16 -18.45 1.55 -16.98
CA CYS A 16 -18.95 2.24 -15.79
C CYS A 16 -20.17 1.57 -15.13
N LYS A 17 -20.73 0.51 -15.74
CA LYS A 17 -21.89 -0.23 -15.21
C LYS A 17 -21.52 -1.24 -14.13
N SER A 18 -20.25 -1.64 -14.02
CA SER A 18 -19.73 -2.40 -12.89
C SER A 18 -19.22 -1.46 -11.79
N ARG A 19 -20.07 -0.53 -11.32
CA ARG A 19 -19.78 0.12 -10.04
C ARG A 19 -19.52 -1.01 -9.04
N PRO A 20 -18.43 -0.99 -8.25
CA PRO A 20 -18.39 -1.81 -7.05
C PRO A 20 -19.72 -1.53 -6.36
N VAL A 21 -20.50 -2.58 -6.12
CA VAL A 21 -21.72 -2.48 -5.31
C VAL A 21 -21.33 -1.61 -4.15
N GLU A 22 -21.93 -0.41 -4.02
CA GLU A 22 -21.86 0.33 -2.77
C GLU A 22 -22.31 -0.71 -1.75
N MET A 23 -21.35 -1.25 -1.00
CA MET A 23 -21.70 -2.02 0.18
C MET A 23 -22.32 -0.96 1.06
N SER A 24 -23.65 -0.84 0.95
CA SER A 24 -24.47 -0.08 1.85
C SER A 24 -24.10 -0.59 3.24
N MET A 25 -23.24 0.15 3.92
CA MET A 25 -22.92 -0.05 5.33
C MET A 25 -24.12 0.44 6.16
N GLU A 26 -25.33 0.04 5.76
CA GLU A 26 -26.58 0.25 6.47
C GLU A 26 -26.60 -0.72 7.63
N ASN A 27 -25.89 -0.36 8.70
CA ASN A 27 -26.23 -0.64 10.09
C ASN A 27 -25.25 0.15 10.97
N GLU A 28 -25.59 1.42 11.21
CA GLU A 28 -24.80 2.41 11.97
C GLU A 28 -24.65 2.12 13.47
N SER A 29 -25.11 0.97 13.99
CA SER A 29 -25.02 0.70 15.43
C SER A 29 -23.86 -0.19 15.85
N ASN A 30 -22.95 -0.62 14.95
CA ASN A 30 -21.72 -1.37 15.28
C ASN A 30 -20.75 -1.54 14.06
N SER A 31 -20.60 -0.52 13.22
CA SER A 31 -19.71 -0.65 12.05
C SER A 31 -18.24 -0.50 12.45
N PHE A 32 -17.43 -1.53 12.21
CA PHE A 32 -15.97 -1.44 12.28
C PHE A 32 -15.44 -0.29 11.41
N LYS A 33 -14.43 0.40 11.91
CA LYS A 33 -13.63 1.36 11.13
C LYS A 33 -12.45 0.62 10.51
N TYR A 34 -12.18 0.90 9.23
CA TYR A 34 -11.10 0.26 8.50
C TYR A 34 -10.11 1.29 7.99
N TYR A 35 -8.82 0.99 8.15
CA TYR A 35 -7.73 1.79 7.62
C TYR A 35 -6.78 0.94 6.78
N ALA A 36 -6.52 1.39 5.57
CA ALA A 36 -5.40 0.90 4.77
C ALA A 36 -4.11 1.56 5.28
N VAL A 37 -3.15 0.75 5.71
CA VAL A 37 -1.86 1.20 6.22
C VAL A 37 -0.84 1.07 5.10
N LEU A 38 -0.51 2.21 4.52
CA LEU A 38 0.44 2.35 3.44
C LEU A 38 1.75 2.92 3.98
N ALA A 39 2.86 2.52 3.39
CA ALA A 39 4.15 3.10 3.74
C ALA A 39 5.05 3.18 2.51
N THR A 40 5.85 4.24 2.44
CA THR A 40 6.83 4.41 1.37
C THR A 40 7.99 5.29 1.83
N ASP A 41 9.09 5.25 1.08
CA ASP A 41 10.20 6.18 1.23
C ASP A 41 10.14 7.26 0.14
N GLN A 42 11.24 7.96 -0.06
CA GLN A 42 11.31 9.04 -1.05
C GLN A 42 11.54 8.55 -2.48
N ASN A 43 11.51 7.24 -2.73
CA ASN A 43 11.58 6.69 -4.08
C ASN A 43 10.32 7.07 -4.84
N MET A 44 10.50 7.88 -5.88
CA MET A 44 9.40 8.38 -6.69
C MET A 44 8.62 7.28 -7.39
N ASP A 45 9.17 6.08 -7.63
CA ASP A 45 8.41 4.97 -8.24
C ASP A 45 7.22 4.53 -7.37
N TYR A 46 7.36 4.60 -6.04
CA TYR A 46 6.30 4.23 -5.10
C TYR A 46 5.58 5.45 -4.54
N LEU A 47 6.33 6.52 -4.23
CA LEU A 47 5.76 7.75 -3.69
C LEU A 47 4.77 8.39 -4.66
N PHE A 48 5.02 8.27 -5.97
CA PHE A 48 4.10 8.69 -7.03
C PHE A 48 2.76 7.94 -6.99
N LEU A 49 2.79 6.63 -6.73
CA LEU A 49 1.60 5.78 -6.73
C LEU A 49 0.74 5.97 -5.48
N LEU A 50 1.34 6.44 -4.39
CA LEU A 50 0.74 6.48 -3.07
C LEU A 50 -0.61 7.23 -3.01
N PRO A 51 -0.79 8.44 -3.60
CA PRO A 51 -2.08 9.10 -3.59
C PRO A 51 -3.15 8.37 -4.42
N ILE A 52 -2.74 7.72 -5.50
CA ILE A 52 -3.64 6.96 -6.37
C ILE A 52 -4.09 5.70 -5.65
N THR A 53 -3.17 5.02 -4.97
CA THR A 53 -3.47 3.89 -4.09
C THR A 53 -4.39 4.30 -2.95
N ALA A 54 -4.13 5.42 -2.28
CA ALA A 54 -5.04 5.93 -1.24
C ALA A 54 -6.45 6.22 -1.78
N LEU A 55 -6.57 6.73 -3.02
CA LEU A 55 -7.85 6.94 -3.68
C LEU A 55 -8.59 5.62 -3.99
N THR A 56 -7.89 4.54 -4.37
CA THR A 56 -8.56 3.24 -4.60
C THR A 56 -9.14 2.68 -3.31
N TRP A 57 -8.41 2.77 -2.19
CA TRP A 57 -8.94 2.42 -0.87
C TRP A 57 -10.13 3.29 -0.47
N LYS A 58 -10.05 4.60 -0.70
CA LYS A 58 -11.15 5.53 -0.40
C LYS A 58 -12.41 5.21 -1.20
N ARG A 59 -12.28 4.83 -2.46
CA ARG A 59 -13.40 4.44 -3.34
C ARG A 59 -14.21 3.27 -2.79
N ILE A 60 -13.57 2.36 -2.05
CA ILE A 60 -14.24 1.21 -1.39
C ILE A 60 -14.55 1.47 0.09
N GLY A 61 -14.58 2.75 0.51
CA GLY A 61 -14.99 3.17 1.85
C GLY A 61 -13.90 3.11 2.92
N ILE A 62 -12.63 2.93 2.55
CA ILE A 62 -11.51 2.73 3.48
C ILE A 62 -10.61 3.96 3.53
N ARG A 63 -10.32 4.44 4.74
CA ARG A 63 -9.40 5.57 4.94
C ARG A 63 -7.95 5.08 4.91
N SER A 64 -7.01 5.96 4.58
CA SER A 64 -5.59 5.60 4.57
C SER A 64 -4.82 6.20 5.74
N MET A 65 -3.96 5.39 6.35
CA MET A 65 -2.85 5.83 7.20
C MET A 65 -1.57 5.65 6.40
N VAL A 66 -0.81 6.73 6.25
CA VAL A 66 0.36 6.79 5.39
C VAL A 66 1.58 7.09 6.22
N PHE A 67 2.53 6.16 6.20
CA PHE A 67 3.82 6.29 6.86
C PHE A 67 4.88 6.67 5.83
N LEU A 68 5.48 7.84 6.01
CA LEU A 68 6.49 8.39 5.10
C LEU A 68 7.85 8.31 5.79
N ALA A 69 8.78 7.53 5.22
CA ALA A 69 10.13 7.45 5.77
C ALA A 69 10.91 8.75 5.49
N GLY A 70 11.41 9.38 6.55
CA GLY A 70 12.04 10.70 6.53
C GLY A 70 11.24 11.76 7.31
N SER A 71 11.78 12.98 7.34
CA SER A 71 11.21 14.13 8.05
C SER A 71 10.21 14.91 7.20
N TYR A 72 9.39 15.77 7.80
CA TYR A 72 8.52 16.69 7.05
C TYR A 72 9.34 17.54 6.06
N GLU A 73 10.49 18.02 6.51
CA GLU A 73 11.40 18.87 5.74
C GLU A 73 11.90 18.18 4.47
N ASP A 74 12.14 16.87 4.51
CA ASP A 74 12.59 16.11 3.34
C ASP A 74 11.53 16.07 2.23
N TYR A 75 10.25 16.00 2.60
CA TYR A 75 9.14 16.04 1.65
C TYR A 75 8.76 17.47 1.25
N ALA A 76 8.90 18.44 2.16
CA ALA A 76 8.56 19.84 1.89
C ALA A 76 9.57 20.54 0.96
N ARG A 77 10.82 20.05 0.93
CA ARG A 77 11.93 20.64 0.16
C ARG A 77 11.70 20.62 -1.36
N TYR A 78 11.13 19.54 -1.88
CA TYR A 78 10.95 19.35 -3.32
C TYR A 78 9.47 19.50 -3.71
N ALA A 79 9.21 20.25 -4.78
CA ALA A 79 7.85 20.64 -5.15
C ALA A 79 6.95 19.45 -5.52
N ASP A 80 7.52 18.42 -6.13
CA ASP A 80 6.85 17.16 -6.48
C ASP A 80 6.43 16.38 -5.22
N LYS A 81 7.35 16.18 -4.27
CA LYS A 81 7.10 15.48 -3.00
C LYS A 81 6.09 16.24 -2.15
N ARG A 82 6.23 17.57 -2.06
CA ARG A 82 5.28 18.41 -1.33
C ARG A 82 3.88 18.28 -1.92
N TYR A 83 3.75 18.32 -3.24
CA TYR A 83 2.47 18.17 -3.91
C TYR A 83 1.83 16.78 -3.67
N ILE A 84 2.64 15.72 -3.59
CA ILE A 84 2.17 14.36 -3.20
C ILE A 84 1.59 14.36 -1.79
N VAL A 85 2.32 14.96 -0.83
CA VAL A 85 1.87 15.05 0.57
C VAL A 85 0.59 15.87 0.67
N GLU A 86 0.55 17.06 0.05
CA GLU A 86 -0.63 17.93 0.03
C GLU A 86 -1.85 17.19 -0.56
N THR A 87 -1.63 16.41 -1.62
CA THR A 87 -2.67 15.57 -2.21
C THR A 87 -3.20 14.55 -1.20
N LEU A 88 -2.31 13.81 -0.53
CA LEU A 88 -2.71 12.81 0.47
C LEU A 88 -3.55 13.45 1.58
N MET A 89 -3.17 14.65 2.02
CA MET A 89 -3.95 15.43 2.99
C MET A 89 -5.33 15.79 2.44
N GLN A 90 -5.43 16.26 1.19
CA GLN A 90 -6.71 16.59 0.54
C GLN A 90 -7.63 15.37 0.39
N ILE A 91 -7.07 14.18 0.16
CA ILE A 91 -7.82 12.93 0.11
C ILE A 91 -8.35 12.54 1.50
N GLY A 92 -7.78 13.11 2.57
CA GLY A 92 -8.11 12.81 3.97
C GLY A 92 -7.30 11.66 4.54
N ALA A 93 -6.12 11.38 3.98
CA ALA A 93 -5.21 10.40 4.57
C ALA A 93 -4.55 10.98 5.83
N HIS A 94 -4.35 10.13 6.85
CA HIS A 94 -3.51 10.47 8.00
C HIS A 94 -2.05 10.24 7.64
N ILE A 95 -1.20 11.26 7.79
CA ILE A 95 0.21 11.18 7.43
C ILE A 95 1.05 11.15 8.70
N THR A 96 1.95 10.18 8.80
CA THR A 96 2.97 10.08 9.86
C THR A 96 4.35 10.04 9.23
N TYR A 97 5.19 11.01 9.57
CA TYR A 97 6.60 11.01 9.20
C TYR A 97 7.38 10.14 10.17
N VAL A 98 8.20 9.24 9.64
CA VAL A 98 9.01 8.30 10.42
C VAL A 98 10.47 8.50 10.03
N ASP A 99 11.19 9.28 10.83
CA ASP A 99 12.60 9.56 10.60
C ASP A 99 13.47 8.87 11.64
N SER A 100 14.60 8.34 11.19
CA SER A 100 15.68 7.83 12.03
C SER A 100 16.97 7.77 11.23
N LYS A 101 18.08 8.13 11.88
CA LYS A 101 19.42 8.06 11.28
C LYS A 101 20.06 6.67 11.35
N LYS A 102 19.41 5.72 12.03
CA LYS A 102 19.96 4.39 12.33
C LYS A 102 19.62 3.33 11.29
N LEU A 103 18.56 3.54 10.51
CA LEU A 103 18.10 2.62 9.48
C LEU A 103 17.91 3.35 8.16
N SER A 104 18.00 2.61 7.05
CA SER A 104 17.65 3.15 5.74
C SER A 104 16.16 3.51 5.68
N TRP A 105 15.81 4.55 4.91
CA TRP A 105 14.42 4.91 4.69
C TRP A 105 13.60 3.76 4.10
N THR A 106 14.19 2.94 3.23
CA THR A 106 13.51 1.75 2.68
C THR A 106 13.14 0.75 3.78
N THR A 107 14.04 0.48 4.72
CA THR A 107 13.75 -0.40 5.88
C THR A 107 12.63 0.20 6.75
N ILE A 108 12.68 1.51 7.01
CA ILE A 108 11.65 2.21 7.78
C ILE A 108 10.30 2.13 7.06
N ALA A 109 10.26 2.38 5.75
CA ALA A 109 9.05 2.29 4.95
C ALA A 109 8.45 0.87 4.98
N GLN A 110 9.25 -0.16 4.73
CA GLN A 110 8.78 -1.56 4.74
C GLN A 110 8.20 -1.97 6.09
N THR A 111 8.85 -1.56 7.18
CA THR A 111 8.50 -2.02 8.53
C THR A 111 7.44 -1.16 9.22
N SER A 112 7.43 0.16 9.04
CA SER A 112 6.55 1.07 9.78
C SER A 112 5.06 0.73 9.68
N ARG A 113 4.58 0.27 8.51
CA ARG A 113 3.19 -0.19 8.33
C ARG A 113 2.80 -1.34 9.25
N LEU A 114 3.75 -2.23 9.58
CA LEU A 114 3.51 -3.32 10.53
C LEU A 114 3.34 -2.79 11.95
N TYR A 115 3.77 -1.56 12.23
CA TYR A 115 3.77 -0.97 13.57
C TYR A 115 2.79 0.19 13.69
N ALA A 116 1.89 0.38 12.72
CA ALA A 116 0.95 1.49 12.71
C ALA A 116 0.13 1.62 14.00
N ALA A 117 -0.26 0.48 14.60
CA ALA A 117 -0.99 0.42 15.87
C ALA A 117 -0.20 0.94 17.07
N GLY A 118 1.09 1.23 16.93
CA GLY A 118 1.89 1.83 17.99
C GLY A 118 2.31 3.25 17.79
N PHE A 119 2.01 3.88 16.66
CA PHE A 119 2.23 5.32 16.53
C PHE A 119 1.11 6.12 17.20
N PRO A 120 1.34 7.41 17.56
CA PRO A 120 0.36 8.19 18.33
C PRO A 120 -1.02 8.31 17.66
N ILE A 121 -1.09 8.20 16.33
CA ILE A 121 -2.37 8.17 15.61
C ILE A 121 -3.29 7.03 16.08
N ALA A 122 -2.72 5.89 16.47
CA ALA A 122 -3.48 4.73 16.93
C ALA A 122 -4.17 4.97 18.28
N ASP A 123 -3.66 5.88 19.11
CA ASP A 123 -4.31 6.22 20.39
C ASP A 123 -5.63 6.98 20.22
N THR A 124 -5.90 7.50 19.02
CA THR A 124 -7.19 8.12 18.66
C THR A 124 -8.23 7.11 18.16
N LEU A 125 -7.83 5.84 18.00
CA LEU A 125 -8.67 4.79 17.43
C LEU A 125 -9.31 3.94 18.53
N ASP A 126 -10.49 3.41 18.24
CA ASP A 126 -11.10 2.39 19.08
C ASP A 126 -10.37 1.04 18.84
N PRO A 127 -9.67 0.49 19.84
CA PRO A 127 -8.85 -0.71 19.65
C PRO A 127 -9.66 -1.98 19.32
N ASP A 128 -10.94 -2.00 19.72
CA ASP A 128 -11.84 -3.13 19.57
C ASP A 128 -12.72 -3.01 18.31
N ASN A 129 -12.92 -1.79 17.81
CA ASN A 129 -13.75 -1.50 16.65
C ASN A 129 -12.98 -0.91 15.45
N THR A 130 -11.64 -0.96 15.46
CA THR A 130 -10.79 -0.46 14.37
C THR A 130 -9.86 -1.55 13.83
N ILE A 131 -9.89 -1.73 12.51
CA ILE A 131 -9.08 -2.71 11.77
C ILE A 131 -8.06 -1.97 10.91
N LEU A 132 -6.81 -2.38 11.05
CA LEU A 132 -5.70 -1.93 10.22
C LEU A 132 -5.40 -3.00 9.19
N ILE A 133 -5.30 -2.60 7.92
CA ILE A 133 -5.03 -3.46 6.77
C ILE A 133 -3.70 -3.01 6.19
N THR A 134 -2.63 -3.79 6.35
CA THR A 134 -1.37 -3.46 5.67
C THR A 134 -1.56 -3.50 4.17
N ALA A 135 -0.92 -2.59 3.43
CA ALA A 135 -0.93 -2.62 1.98
C ALA A 135 0.39 -2.09 1.39
N ASP A 136 0.74 -2.56 0.20
CA ASP A 136 1.83 -1.98 -0.59
C ASP A 136 1.39 -0.65 -1.22
N ALA A 137 2.33 0.26 -1.42
CA ALA A 137 2.08 1.57 -2.03
C ALA A 137 1.62 1.48 -3.50
N ASP A 138 1.83 0.35 -4.15
CA ASP A 138 1.47 0.04 -5.54
C ASP A 138 0.35 -1.02 -5.67
N MET A 139 -0.32 -1.35 -4.56
CA MET A 139 -1.40 -2.33 -4.52
C MET A 139 -2.78 -1.67 -4.53
N PHE A 140 -3.58 -2.01 -5.53
CA PHE A 140 -4.87 -1.41 -5.82
C PHE A 140 -5.95 -2.45 -5.50
N THR A 141 -6.80 -2.20 -4.50
CA THR A 141 -7.86 -3.13 -4.12
C THR A 141 -9.18 -2.76 -4.79
N PHE A 142 -9.86 -3.75 -5.36
CA PHE A 142 -11.17 -3.60 -5.99
C PHE A 142 -12.30 -4.25 -5.20
N ASN A 143 -11.99 -5.32 -4.46
CA ASN A 143 -12.93 -6.04 -3.63
C ASN A 143 -12.39 -6.14 -2.21
N LEU A 144 -13.11 -5.61 -1.22
CA LEU A 144 -12.65 -5.59 0.16
C LEU A 144 -12.79 -6.94 0.88
N LYS A 145 -13.79 -7.74 0.49
CA LYS A 145 -14.19 -8.96 1.23
C LYS A 145 -13.06 -9.99 1.41
N PRO A 146 -12.21 -10.28 0.41
CA PRO A 146 -11.07 -11.20 0.57
C PRO A 146 -10.02 -10.72 1.57
N HIS A 147 -9.98 -9.41 1.85
CA HIS A 147 -8.96 -8.77 2.68
C HIS A 147 -9.39 -8.65 4.15
N LEU A 148 -10.67 -8.89 4.49
CA LEU A 148 -11.19 -8.69 5.85
C LEU A 148 -11.46 -9.99 6.62
N PRO A 149 -11.16 -10.03 7.93
CA PRO A 149 -11.58 -11.13 8.80
C PRO A 149 -13.12 -11.18 8.94
N ASP A 150 -13.65 -12.39 9.10
CA ASP A 150 -15.07 -12.63 9.41
C ASP A 150 -15.30 -12.59 10.93
N PHE A 151 -15.60 -11.39 11.45
CA PHE A 151 -15.88 -11.19 12.87
C PHE A 151 -17.11 -11.96 13.38
N SER A 152 -18.09 -12.23 12.50
CA SER A 152 -19.27 -13.02 12.88
C SER A 152 -18.91 -14.46 13.25
N ARG A 153 -17.76 -14.94 12.76
CA ARG A 153 -17.17 -16.25 13.09
C ARG A 153 -16.07 -16.18 14.15
N GLY A 154 -15.89 -15.01 14.78
CA GLY A 154 -14.84 -14.78 15.77
C GLY A 154 -13.43 -14.65 15.19
N GLN A 155 -13.29 -14.43 13.88
CA GLN A 155 -11.98 -14.14 13.28
C GLN A 155 -11.51 -12.75 13.69
N LYS A 156 -10.21 -12.60 13.92
CA LYS A 156 -9.57 -11.35 14.32
C LYS A 156 -8.45 -10.91 13.38
N ILE A 157 -7.88 -11.86 12.65
CA ILE A 157 -6.75 -11.64 11.76
C ILE A 157 -7.04 -12.37 10.45
N ARG A 158 -6.76 -11.68 9.34
CA ARG A 158 -6.77 -12.28 8.01
C ARG A 158 -5.52 -11.94 7.23
N THR A 159 -4.94 -12.94 6.58
CA THR A 159 -3.83 -12.77 5.62
C THR A 159 -4.29 -13.02 4.19
N TYR A 160 -3.76 -12.23 3.26
CA TYR A 160 -3.99 -12.34 1.83
C TYR A 160 -2.73 -11.89 1.05
N PRO A 161 -2.32 -12.60 -0.02
CA PRO A 161 -2.88 -13.85 -0.53
C PRO A 161 -2.39 -15.08 0.27
N PRO A 162 -3.08 -16.24 0.18
CA PRO A 162 -2.57 -17.47 0.76
C PRO A 162 -1.35 -17.98 -0.01
N ASP A 163 -0.42 -18.59 0.71
CA ASP A 163 0.69 -19.37 0.14
C ASP A 163 1.53 -18.64 -0.93
N CYS A 164 1.77 -17.34 -0.72
CA CYS A 164 2.50 -16.50 -1.67
C CYS A 164 3.95 -16.94 -1.89
N CYS A 165 4.55 -17.60 -0.89
CA CYS A 165 5.99 -17.51 -0.69
C CYS A 165 6.57 -18.76 -0.02
N PRO A 166 7.81 -19.16 -0.38
CA PRO A 166 8.52 -20.24 0.31
C PRO A 166 8.70 -19.95 1.81
N PRO A 167 8.76 -20.99 2.67
CA PRO A 167 9.01 -20.80 4.10
C PRO A 167 10.29 -20.01 4.39
N ILE A 168 10.22 -19.08 5.33
CA ILE A 168 11.32 -18.19 5.74
C ILE A 168 11.92 -18.60 7.08
N PRO A 169 13.20 -18.31 7.36
CA PRO A 169 13.78 -18.59 8.66
C PRO A 169 13.15 -17.71 9.76
N THR A 170 12.94 -18.27 10.95
CA THR A 170 12.69 -17.52 12.20
C THR A 170 13.76 -16.45 12.40
N PRO A 171 13.53 -15.37 13.19
CA PRO A 171 14.55 -14.34 13.47
C PRO A 171 15.92 -14.90 13.88
N LYS A 172 15.93 -15.97 14.70
CA LYS A 172 17.16 -16.65 15.16
C LYS A 172 17.79 -17.60 14.14
N GLY A 173 17.11 -17.88 13.03
CA GLY A 173 17.61 -18.78 11.98
C GLY A 173 17.55 -20.27 12.33
N ASP A 174 16.93 -20.63 13.46
CA ASP A 174 16.91 -22.00 13.99
C ASP A 174 15.94 -22.94 13.26
N ARG A 175 14.91 -22.40 12.61
CA ARG A 175 13.95 -23.20 11.80
C ARG A 175 13.24 -22.34 10.76
N LYS A 176 12.52 -22.99 9.84
CA LYS A 176 11.65 -22.32 8.86
C LYS A 176 10.21 -22.26 9.33
N ILE A 177 9.53 -21.17 8.99
CA ILE A 177 8.13 -20.88 9.33
C ILE A 177 7.36 -20.47 8.07
N LYS A 178 6.02 -20.56 8.14
CA LYS A 178 5.17 -20.09 7.04
C LYS A 178 5.44 -18.62 6.77
N HIS A 179 5.63 -18.28 5.49
CA HIS A 179 5.90 -16.92 5.03
C HIS A 179 4.59 -16.27 4.63
N TYR A 180 4.14 -15.30 5.41
CA TYR A 180 2.98 -14.48 5.07
C TYR A 180 3.42 -13.21 4.36
N ALA A 181 2.90 -13.00 3.14
CA ALA A 181 3.01 -11.71 2.47
C ALA A 181 2.28 -10.64 3.29
N ILE A 182 2.85 -9.43 3.31
CA ILE A 182 2.26 -8.28 3.98
C ILE A 182 1.46 -7.38 3.01
N ASN A 183 1.28 -7.83 1.77
CA ASN A 183 0.45 -7.18 0.75
C ASN A 183 -0.94 -6.88 1.31
N THR A 184 -1.51 -7.83 2.06
CA THR A 184 -2.69 -7.56 2.89
C THR A 184 -2.68 -8.44 4.13
N ILE A 185 -2.52 -7.80 5.30
CA ILE A 185 -2.84 -8.40 6.58
C ILE A 185 -3.78 -7.45 7.31
N ALA A 186 -5.02 -7.90 7.52
CA ALA A 186 -6.02 -7.18 8.27
C ALA A 186 -6.09 -7.69 9.70
N MET A 187 -5.96 -6.78 10.67
CA MET A 187 -5.98 -7.10 12.09
C MET A 187 -6.55 -5.95 12.92
N SER A 188 -7.17 -6.25 14.06
CA SER A 188 -7.60 -5.23 15.02
C SER A 188 -6.42 -4.49 15.62
N VAL A 189 -6.55 -3.18 15.89
CA VAL A 189 -5.54 -2.37 16.58
C VAL A 189 -5.08 -3.02 17.89
N GLY A 190 -6.00 -3.59 18.68
CA GLY A 190 -5.66 -4.26 19.94
C GLY A 190 -4.69 -5.44 19.82
N PHE A 191 -4.54 -6.06 18.65
CA PHE A 191 -3.60 -7.18 18.44
C PHE A 191 -2.14 -6.72 18.44
N ASN A 192 -1.89 -5.49 18.00
CA ASN A 192 -0.55 -5.01 17.67
C ASN A 192 -0.20 -3.72 18.43
N ARG A 193 -0.87 -3.49 19.56
CA ARG A 193 -0.64 -2.30 20.36
C ARG A 193 0.74 -2.39 21.00
N SER A 194 1.64 -1.56 20.51
CA SER A 194 2.87 -1.12 21.17
C SER A 194 2.77 0.40 21.30
N SER A 195 3.65 1.09 22.00
CA SER A 195 3.68 2.55 21.98
C SER A 195 5.04 2.99 21.45
N PHE A 196 5.03 3.75 20.36
CA PHE A 196 6.16 4.37 19.69
C PHE A 196 5.88 5.85 19.58
N LEU A 197 6.85 6.67 19.95
CA LEU A 197 6.73 8.12 19.84
C LEU A 197 7.34 8.63 18.53
N ASN A 198 8.30 7.90 17.96
CA ASN A 198 9.07 8.31 16.79
C ASN A 198 9.73 7.12 16.06
N GLY A 199 10.50 7.41 15.02
CA GLY A 199 11.24 6.41 14.25
C GLY A 199 12.36 5.71 15.02
N ASP A 200 12.99 6.36 15.99
CA ASP A 200 14.04 5.73 16.81
C ASP A 200 13.47 4.66 17.75
N ASP A 201 12.25 4.86 18.27
CA ASP A 201 11.55 3.83 19.05
C ASP A 201 11.20 2.62 18.18
N LEU A 202 10.77 2.86 16.93
CA LEU A 202 10.59 1.81 15.94
C LEU A 202 11.90 1.07 15.69
N VAL A 203 13.02 1.77 15.47
CA VAL A 203 14.33 1.14 15.25
C VAL A 203 14.74 0.27 16.44
N LYS A 204 14.60 0.79 17.67
CA LYS A 204 14.89 0.02 18.87
C LYS A 204 14.07 -1.28 18.88
N LYS A 205 12.79 -1.20 18.55
CA LYS A 205 11.92 -2.37 18.49
C LYS A 205 12.35 -3.36 17.41
N LEU A 206 12.76 -2.89 16.24
CA LEU A 206 13.27 -3.74 15.17
C LEU A 206 14.56 -4.47 15.59
N PHE A 207 15.46 -3.79 16.28
CA PHE A 207 16.67 -4.40 16.83
C PHE A 207 16.36 -5.43 17.91
N GLU A 208 15.37 -5.19 18.76
CA GLU A 208 14.90 -6.19 19.74
C GLU A 208 14.37 -7.47 19.06
N GLU A 209 13.78 -7.37 17.87
CA GLU A 209 13.12 -8.49 17.22
C GLU A 209 13.99 -9.27 16.24
N LEU A 210 14.85 -8.59 15.49
CA LEU A 210 15.70 -9.20 14.47
C LEU A 210 17.19 -9.12 14.78
N GLY A 211 17.60 -8.35 15.80
CA GLY A 211 19.00 -8.02 16.08
C GLY A 211 19.50 -6.86 15.21
N GLU A 212 20.43 -6.08 15.75
CA GLU A 212 21.07 -4.97 15.02
C GLU A 212 21.86 -5.47 13.81
N ASP A 213 22.55 -6.61 13.94
CA ASP A 213 23.35 -7.23 12.88
C ASP A 213 22.56 -7.53 11.62
N TYR A 214 21.25 -7.74 11.75
CA TYR A 214 20.36 -7.97 10.63
C TYR A 214 20.27 -6.74 9.71
N PHE A 215 20.48 -5.53 10.22
CA PHE A 215 20.31 -4.29 9.46
C PHE A 215 21.62 -3.64 9.02
N ILE A 216 22.77 -4.29 9.27
CA ILE A 216 24.10 -3.75 8.92
C ILE A 216 24.24 -3.48 7.42
N ASN A 217 23.61 -4.30 6.58
CA ASN A 217 23.65 -4.13 5.13
C ASN A 217 22.33 -3.55 4.61
N PRO A 218 22.36 -2.59 3.68
CA PRO A 218 21.15 -2.15 3.01
C PRO A 218 20.48 -3.36 2.34
N PRO A 219 19.13 -3.45 2.38
CA PRO A 219 18.44 -4.59 1.82
C PRO A 219 18.69 -4.66 0.31
N LEU A 220 19.50 -5.63 -0.12
CA LEU A 220 19.57 -5.99 -1.54
C LEU A 220 18.20 -6.56 -1.94
N MET A 221 17.72 -6.22 -3.13
CA MET A 221 16.45 -6.72 -3.65
C MET A 221 16.41 -8.26 -3.58
N ALA A 222 15.31 -8.82 -3.06
CA ALA A 222 15.13 -10.26 -2.83
C ALA A 222 16.12 -10.94 -1.88
N SER A 223 16.96 -10.19 -1.16
CA SER A 223 17.72 -10.73 -0.03
C SER A 223 16.80 -11.05 1.16
N PRO A 224 17.22 -11.89 2.11
CA PRO A 224 16.47 -12.09 3.35
C PRO A 224 16.16 -10.80 4.10
N LEU A 225 16.94 -9.73 3.92
CA LEU A 225 16.74 -8.41 4.52
C LEU A 225 15.56 -7.65 3.90
N TRP A 226 15.24 -7.93 2.63
CA TRP A 226 14.12 -7.33 1.91
C TRP A 226 12.75 -7.69 2.52
N PHE A 227 12.69 -8.79 3.28
CA PHE A 227 11.47 -9.33 3.87
C PHE A 227 11.43 -9.17 5.39
N ALA A 228 12.06 -8.12 5.93
CA ALA A 228 12.13 -7.88 7.37
C ALA A 228 10.73 -7.81 8.01
N ASP A 229 9.82 -7.05 7.41
CA ASP A 229 8.42 -6.91 7.82
C ASP A 229 7.68 -8.26 7.79
N GLN A 230 7.81 -9.00 6.68
CA GLN A 230 7.20 -10.31 6.48
C GLN A 230 7.74 -11.36 7.44
N ARG A 231 9.03 -11.30 7.79
CA ARG A 231 9.67 -12.17 8.79
C ARG A 231 9.17 -11.90 10.19
N ILE A 232 9.08 -10.63 10.57
CA ILE A 232 8.55 -10.23 11.88
C ILE A 232 7.10 -10.70 12.02
N ILE A 233 6.22 -10.35 11.07
CA ILE A 233 4.80 -10.70 11.20
C ILE A 233 4.59 -12.21 11.15
N SER A 234 5.32 -12.93 10.30
CA SER A 234 5.22 -14.39 10.23
C SER A 234 5.59 -15.06 11.55
N TYR A 235 6.68 -14.61 12.16
CA TYR A 235 7.09 -15.13 13.46
C TYR A 235 6.08 -14.78 14.56
N ARG A 236 5.61 -13.53 14.63
CA ARG A 236 4.61 -13.10 15.62
C ARG A 236 3.29 -13.86 15.48
N LEU A 237 2.79 -14.03 14.26
CA LEU A 237 1.56 -14.78 13.99
C LEU A 237 1.70 -16.24 14.41
N GLU A 238 2.80 -16.89 14.05
CA GLU A 238 3.04 -18.27 14.45
C GLU A 238 3.09 -18.41 15.97
N GLN A 239 3.86 -17.55 16.67
CA GLN A 239 3.90 -17.55 18.13
C GLN A 239 2.51 -17.32 18.74
N TRP A 240 1.72 -16.42 18.16
CA TRP A 240 0.37 -16.15 18.63
C TRP A 240 -0.59 -17.32 18.42
N ILE A 241 -0.55 -17.96 17.24
CA ILE A 241 -1.37 -19.14 16.91
C ILE A 241 -1.05 -20.30 17.85
N LEU A 242 0.24 -20.54 18.13
CA LEU A 242 0.70 -21.64 19.00
C LEU A 242 0.34 -21.45 20.47
N LYS A 243 0.11 -20.21 20.94
CA LYS A 243 -0.24 -19.93 22.34
C LYS A 243 -1.57 -20.52 22.78
N SER A 244 -2.56 -20.64 21.89
CA SER A 244 -3.86 -21.24 22.26
C SER A 244 -4.68 -21.73 21.08
N SER A 245 -5.50 -22.75 21.32
CA SER A 245 -6.47 -23.25 20.33
C SER A 245 -7.53 -22.19 19.96
N LYS A 246 -7.83 -21.22 20.84
CA LYS A 246 -8.70 -20.09 20.54
C LYS A 246 -8.09 -19.16 19.50
N ASN A 247 -6.78 -18.88 19.59
CA ASN A 247 -6.07 -18.05 18.61
C ASN A 247 -6.07 -18.71 17.23
N LYS A 248 -5.87 -20.03 17.17
CA LYS A 248 -5.97 -20.79 15.92
C LYS A 248 -7.34 -20.62 15.23
N LYS A 249 -8.43 -20.55 15.99
CA LYS A 249 -9.79 -20.30 15.43
C LYS A 249 -10.01 -18.84 15.03
N ALA A 250 -9.31 -17.90 15.67
CA ALA A 250 -9.41 -16.48 15.39
C ALA A 250 -8.50 -16.03 14.23
N PHE A 251 -7.55 -16.86 13.81
CA PHE A 251 -6.74 -16.68 12.62
C PHE A 251 -7.43 -17.29 11.40
N ASN A 252 -7.41 -16.60 10.26
CA ASN A 252 -7.81 -17.19 9.00
C ASN A 252 -6.93 -16.71 7.85
N GLU A 253 -6.66 -17.62 6.92
CA GLU A 253 -6.07 -17.27 5.63
C GLU A 253 -7.19 -17.18 4.61
N TYR A 254 -7.02 -16.36 3.57
CA TYR A 254 -7.93 -16.48 2.44
C TYR A 254 -7.79 -17.88 1.84
N ASP A 255 -8.91 -18.56 1.65
CA ASP A 255 -8.96 -19.98 1.28
C ASP A 255 -8.94 -20.21 -0.24
N LYS A 256 -8.99 -19.12 -1.02
CA LYS A 256 -9.02 -19.16 -2.48
C LYS A 256 -7.79 -18.49 -3.07
N GLN A 257 -7.43 -18.91 -4.27
CA GLN A 257 -6.44 -18.21 -5.06
C GLN A 257 -6.94 -16.79 -5.35
N PRO A 258 -6.12 -15.75 -5.10
CA PRO A 258 -6.47 -14.37 -5.38
C PRO A 258 -6.71 -14.20 -6.88
N ILE A 259 -7.76 -13.49 -7.27
CA ILE A 259 -7.92 -13.09 -8.66
C ILE A 259 -7.26 -11.72 -8.83
N ARG A 260 -5.93 -11.73 -8.89
CA ARG A 260 -5.11 -10.52 -9.03
C ARG A 260 -4.90 -10.16 -10.49
N LEU A 261 -5.06 -8.87 -10.81
CA LEU A 261 -4.54 -8.29 -12.05
C LEU A 261 -3.05 -7.99 -11.86
N ASP A 262 -2.20 -9.00 -12.12
CA ASP A 262 -0.75 -8.91 -11.94
C ASP A 262 -0.05 -8.40 -13.20
N PHE A 263 0.37 -7.15 -13.17
CA PHE A 263 1.04 -6.50 -14.29
C PHE A 263 2.46 -7.03 -14.56
N GLN A 264 3.12 -7.65 -13.57
CA GLN A 264 4.48 -8.19 -13.69
C GLN A 264 4.50 -9.57 -14.35
N LEU A 265 3.45 -10.38 -14.12
CA LEU A 265 3.28 -11.68 -14.80
C LEU A 265 2.68 -11.54 -16.19
N THR A 266 1.92 -10.47 -16.42
CA THR A 266 1.37 -10.18 -17.74
C THR A 266 2.35 -9.37 -18.57
N ASN A 267 3.24 -10.06 -19.30
CA ASN A 267 3.85 -9.55 -20.55
C ASN A 267 2.81 -9.17 -21.63
N SER A 268 1.56 -8.92 -21.24
CA SER A 268 0.41 -8.58 -22.04
C SER A 268 -0.30 -7.34 -21.52
N TRP A 269 0.14 -6.67 -20.44
CA TRP A 269 -0.54 -5.47 -19.96
C TRP A 269 -0.54 -4.34 -21.02
N TYR A 270 0.52 -4.25 -21.82
CA TYR A 270 0.60 -3.37 -22.99
C TYR A 270 -0.29 -3.82 -24.16
N LYS A 271 -0.78 -5.07 -24.14
CA LYS A 271 -1.71 -5.67 -25.11
C LYS A 271 -3.16 -5.71 -24.62
N MET A 272 -3.41 -5.42 -23.33
CA MET A 272 -4.77 -5.45 -22.77
C MET A 272 -5.63 -4.35 -23.38
N ASN A 273 -6.91 -4.61 -23.63
CA ASN A 273 -7.83 -3.52 -23.92
C ASN A 273 -8.48 -3.06 -22.61
N PHE A 274 -7.99 -1.97 -22.01
CA PHE A 274 -8.59 -1.45 -20.77
C PHE A 274 -10.04 -1.01 -20.95
N ALA A 275 -10.45 -0.73 -22.19
CA ALA A 275 -11.85 -0.41 -22.49
C ALA A 275 -12.81 -1.60 -22.29
N ASP A 276 -12.29 -2.84 -22.29
CA ASP A 276 -13.06 -4.07 -22.07
C ASP A 276 -12.77 -4.69 -20.69
N LEU A 277 -11.96 -4.02 -19.85
CA LEU A 277 -11.58 -4.54 -18.54
C LEU A 277 -12.76 -4.50 -17.58
N ASP A 278 -13.25 -5.68 -17.18
CA ASP A 278 -14.23 -5.84 -16.12
C ASP A 278 -13.51 -5.97 -14.76
N ILE A 279 -13.33 -4.84 -14.08
CA ILE A 279 -12.63 -4.76 -12.79
C ILE A 279 -13.30 -5.59 -11.69
N SER A 280 -14.60 -5.88 -11.81
CA SER A 280 -15.36 -6.62 -10.80
C SER A 280 -14.95 -8.10 -10.69
N LYS A 281 -14.23 -8.61 -11.70
CA LYS A 281 -13.68 -9.97 -11.71
C LYS A 281 -12.39 -10.12 -10.90
N TYR A 282 -11.77 -9.02 -10.51
CA TYR A 282 -10.49 -9.00 -9.84
C TYR A 282 -10.66 -8.57 -8.38
N ASP A 283 -9.87 -9.19 -7.50
CA ASP A 283 -9.81 -8.80 -6.09
C ASP A 283 -8.94 -7.55 -5.92
N ASP A 284 -7.79 -7.53 -6.60
CA ASP A 284 -6.80 -6.45 -6.56
C ASP A 284 -5.91 -6.41 -7.81
N ALA A 285 -4.99 -5.44 -7.86
CA ALA A 285 -3.93 -5.31 -8.83
C ALA A 285 -2.61 -4.82 -8.19
N THR A 286 -1.48 -5.13 -8.81
CA THR A 286 -0.17 -4.58 -8.44
C THR A 286 0.48 -3.93 -9.66
N LEU A 287 0.76 -2.64 -9.58
CA LEU A 287 1.23 -1.88 -10.75
C LEU A 287 2.68 -2.18 -11.16
N PRO A 288 3.04 -1.96 -12.44
CA PRO A 288 4.40 -2.12 -12.91
C PRO A 288 5.30 -0.97 -12.43
N ARG A 289 6.32 -1.33 -11.67
CA ARG A 289 7.35 -0.41 -11.12
C ARG A 289 8.21 0.20 -12.22
N GLY A 290 8.71 1.43 -12.03
CA GLY A 290 9.71 2.10 -12.88
C GLY A 290 9.28 2.47 -14.31
N SER A 291 8.16 1.92 -14.81
CA SER A 291 7.72 2.10 -16.20
C SER A 291 7.08 3.45 -16.48
N LEU A 292 6.52 4.13 -15.47
CA LEU A 292 5.71 5.34 -15.65
C LEU A 292 6.51 6.58 -16.09
N GLN A 293 7.84 6.52 -16.06
CA GLN A 293 8.71 7.55 -16.61
C GLN A 293 8.72 7.54 -18.16
N GLU A 294 8.34 6.41 -18.78
CA GLU A 294 8.19 6.31 -20.22
C GLU A 294 6.80 6.78 -20.67
N LYS A 295 6.76 7.63 -21.70
CA LYS A 295 5.50 8.20 -22.23
C LYS A 295 4.47 7.12 -22.58
N TYR A 296 4.89 6.03 -23.24
CA TYR A 296 3.99 4.94 -23.62
C TYR A 296 3.36 4.26 -22.41
N SER A 297 4.17 3.99 -21.39
CA SER A 297 3.71 3.40 -20.13
C SER A 297 2.72 4.30 -19.40
N TRP A 298 2.90 5.62 -19.48
CA TRP A 298 1.96 6.57 -18.91
C TRP A 298 0.59 6.51 -19.57
N ASP A 299 0.53 6.57 -20.91
CA ASP A 299 -0.76 6.62 -21.60
C ASP A 299 -1.57 5.36 -21.26
N ARG A 300 -0.91 4.21 -21.22
CA ARG A 300 -1.49 2.93 -20.80
C ARG A 300 -1.91 2.91 -19.33
N PHE A 301 -1.10 3.46 -18.43
CA PHE A 301 -1.47 3.63 -17.03
C PHE A 301 -2.70 4.53 -16.88
N TYR A 302 -2.77 5.61 -17.65
CA TYR A 302 -3.90 6.51 -17.63
C TYR A 302 -5.20 5.82 -18.11
N GLU A 303 -5.13 5.01 -19.17
CA GLU A 303 -6.26 4.17 -19.60
C GLU A 303 -6.73 3.22 -18.49
N PHE A 304 -5.80 2.58 -17.78
CA PHE A 304 -6.11 1.73 -16.64
C PHE A 304 -6.79 2.50 -15.50
N ILE A 305 -6.27 3.68 -15.16
CA ILE A 305 -6.87 4.58 -14.18
C ILE A 305 -8.28 4.99 -14.60
N GLN A 306 -8.49 5.33 -15.86
CA GLN A 306 -9.83 5.65 -16.37
C GLN A 306 -10.78 4.45 -16.26
N ALA A 307 -10.29 3.23 -16.50
CA ALA A 307 -11.08 2.02 -16.31
C ALA A 307 -11.49 1.81 -14.84
N ILE A 308 -10.59 2.09 -13.89
CA ILE A 308 -10.90 1.99 -12.46
C ILE A 308 -11.85 3.11 -12.01
N PHE A 309 -11.53 4.36 -12.32
CA PHE A 309 -12.18 5.53 -11.73
C PHE A 309 -13.38 6.06 -12.52
N CYS A 310 -13.54 5.66 -13.79
CA CYS A 310 -14.67 6.03 -14.63
C CYS A 310 -14.83 7.57 -14.77
N ASP A 311 -16.09 8.07 -14.81
CA ASP A 311 -16.45 9.50 -14.80
C ASP A 311 -16.23 10.19 -13.44
N ASP A 312 -15.43 9.63 -12.52
CA ASP A 312 -14.86 10.43 -11.43
C ASP A 312 -13.87 11.43 -12.04
N THR A 313 -14.44 12.48 -12.63
CA THR A 313 -13.71 13.54 -13.29
C THR A 313 -12.79 14.25 -12.31
N ALA A 314 -13.08 14.22 -11.00
CA ALA A 314 -12.21 14.81 -9.99
C ALA A 314 -10.94 13.96 -9.83
N THR A 315 -11.07 12.63 -9.66
CA THR A 315 -9.91 11.73 -9.58
C THR A 315 -9.13 11.67 -10.89
N ALA A 316 -9.81 11.60 -12.03
CA ALA A 316 -9.16 11.62 -13.34
C ALA A 316 -8.46 12.96 -13.62
N ALA A 317 -9.11 14.09 -13.35
CA ALA A 317 -8.48 15.41 -13.47
C ALA A 317 -7.34 15.59 -12.48
N PHE A 318 -7.46 15.04 -11.27
CA PHE A 318 -6.39 15.01 -10.29
C PHE A 318 -5.15 14.30 -10.86
N ILE A 319 -5.30 13.08 -11.41
CA ILE A 319 -4.19 12.30 -11.98
C ILE A 319 -3.59 12.99 -13.22
N LEU A 320 -4.41 13.63 -14.07
CA LEU A 320 -3.93 14.42 -15.20
C LEU A 320 -3.14 15.66 -14.76
N ASN A 321 -3.65 16.41 -13.79
CA ASN A 321 -2.95 17.58 -13.23
C ASN A 321 -1.66 17.15 -12.54
N TYR A 322 -1.69 15.97 -11.91
CA TYR A 322 -0.54 15.37 -11.26
C TYR A 322 0.58 15.07 -12.26
N LYS A 323 0.28 14.47 -13.42
CA LYS A 323 1.26 14.34 -14.51
C LYS A 323 1.77 15.69 -15.02
N LYS A 324 0.87 16.63 -15.33
CA LYS A 324 1.27 17.95 -15.88
C LYS A 324 2.26 18.67 -14.97
N ASN A 325 2.06 18.58 -13.66
CA ASN A 325 2.97 19.16 -12.68
C ASN A 325 4.33 18.46 -12.69
N LEU A 326 4.38 17.13 -12.82
CA LEU A 326 5.63 16.39 -12.93
C LEU A 326 6.40 16.70 -14.22
N ASP A 327 5.71 16.77 -15.36
CA ASP A 327 6.31 17.15 -16.64
C ASP A 327 6.96 18.54 -16.52
N ARG A 328 6.26 19.51 -15.92
CA ARG A 328 6.77 20.87 -15.69
C ARG A 328 8.00 20.90 -14.77
N ILE A 329 8.01 20.08 -13.72
CA ILE A 329 9.15 19.97 -12.79
C ILE A 329 10.36 19.35 -13.50
N SER A 330 10.14 18.30 -14.30
CA SER A 330 11.19 17.65 -15.10
C SER A 330 11.81 18.61 -16.13
N GLU A 331 10.97 19.37 -16.86
CA GLU A 331 11.41 20.40 -17.79
C GLU A 331 12.26 21.47 -17.08
N SER A 332 11.81 21.93 -15.92
CA SER A 332 12.53 22.95 -15.13
C SER A 332 13.92 22.44 -14.67
N LEU A 333 14.02 21.18 -14.23
CA LEU A 333 15.29 20.57 -13.83
C LEU A 333 16.23 20.36 -15.03
N SER A 334 15.69 19.99 -16.20
CA SER A 334 16.47 19.83 -17.42
C SER A 334 17.04 21.15 -17.95
N ALA A 335 16.32 22.26 -17.76
CA ALA A 335 16.76 23.61 -18.13
C ALA A 335 17.87 24.17 -17.23
N ILE A 336 17.97 23.69 -15.99
CA ILE A 336 18.96 24.12 -15.00
C ILE A 336 20.25 23.30 -15.09
N LYS A 337 20.16 22.05 -15.58
CA LYS A 337 21.30 21.13 -15.74
C LYS A 337 22.52 21.70 -16.51
N PRO A 338 22.36 22.54 -17.55
CA PRO A 338 23.47 23.18 -18.26
C PRO A 338 24.14 24.33 -17.50
N LEU A 339 23.50 24.87 -16.44
CA LEU A 339 24.02 26.01 -15.67
C LEU A 339 24.97 25.60 -14.54
N PHE A 340 25.09 24.29 -14.29
CA PHE A 340 25.97 23.71 -13.27
C PHE A 340 26.99 22.73 -13.90
N GLY A 341 27.23 22.86 -15.20
CA GLY A 341 28.29 22.15 -15.95
C GLY A 341 29.56 22.99 -16.07
#